data_AF-A0A9E1BDL8-F1
#
_entry.id   AF-A0A9E1BDL8-F1
#
_cell.length_a   1.000
_cell.length_b   1.000
_cell.length_c   1.000
_cell.angle_alpha   90.00
_cell.angle_beta   90.00
_cell.angle_gamma   90.00
#
_symmetry.space_group_name_H-M   'P 1'
#
loop_
_entity.id
_entity.type
_entity.pdbx_description
1 polymer ?
#
loop_
_entity_poly.entity_id
_entity_poly.type
_entity_poly.pdbx_seq_one_letter_code
_entity_poly.pdbx_strand_id
1 'polypeptide(L)'
;MLTRDDFNKVAMRLYDFCEYPAVRYKILFHLLDNSYDDQELTELRPAFLASDIVEELYREKDNYGGWGNLLSKDYSAKDKFPTSVTAINRCLYIGLMIEDRESLLCANEYLEDFLKGIAREKFRKSNERVVPWNAARFCDMIEAIKPYNPLCDRTCGEWQYIAGRAFENGEYSYERERAAQHEVFWTREDRLVPMQTELILKRRDQVPPELESAIIRHYGEHAYHHGYFWWKTPRSLPEIFVYNKTRRWFATFNYINQFRGFAIYLADSVDWLMSNQNADGLWDWGTQTKDPWGYFGYFSTTRNYRHNRVVNCTMEILNFLKKYLDNNVE
;
A
#
# COMPACT_ATOMS: atom_id res chain seq x y z
N MET A 1 16.26 -18.09 7.47
CA MET A 1 15.62 -16.84 7.91
C MET A 1 16.36 -15.68 7.27
N LEU A 2 15.64 -14.82 6.56
CA LEU A 2 16.18 -13.63 5.92
C LEU A 2 16.77 -12.66 6.96
N THR A 3 18.00 -12.19 6.74
CA THR A 3 18.63 -11.16 7.57
C THR A 3 18.60 -9.78 6.90
N ARG A 4 18.83 -8.71 7.69
CA ARG A 4 19.01 -7.35 7.15
C ARG A 4 20.20 -7.27 6.20
N ASP A 5 21.27 -8.02 6.46
CA ASP A 5 22.44 -8.10 5.59
C ASP A 5 22.12 -8.75 4.24
N ASP A 6 21.35 -9.85 4.24
CA ASP A 6 20.90 -10.49 3.00
C ASP A 6 20.03 -9.55 2.18
N PHE A 7 19.10 -8.85 2.85
CA PHE A 7 18.25 -7.85 2.22
C PHE A 7 19.08 -6.70 1.62
N ASN A 8 20.00 -6.11 2.38
CA ASN A 8 20.85 -5.00 1.94
C ASN A 8 21.70 -5.40 0.73
N LYS A 9 22.26 -6.61 0.72
CA LYS A 9 23.02 -7.13 -0.44
C LYS A 9 22.15 -7.18 -1.70
N VAL A 10 20.91 -7.64 -1.60
CA VAL A 10 20.02 -7.71 -2.77
C VAL A 10 19.55 -6.33 -3.22
N ALA A 11 19.27 -5.43 -2.28
CA ALA A 11 18.93 -4.05 -2.58
C ALA A 11 20.07 -3.36 -3.36
N MET A 12 21.33 -3.54 -2.94
CA MET A 12 22.49 -3.00 -3.64
C MET A 12 22.73 -3.68 -5.00
N ARG A 13 22.45 -4.98 -5.14
CA ARG A 13 22.46 -5.61 -6.48
C ARG A 13 21.49 -4.94 -7.44
N LEU A 14 20.30 -4.55 -6.99
CA LEU A 14 19.34 -3.82 -7.82
C LEU A 14 19.86 -2.40 -8.15
N TYR A 15 20.50 -1.73 -7.17
CA TYR A 15 21.12 -0.42 -7.35
C TYR A 15 22.20 -0.43 -8.44
N ASP A 16 23.04 -1.47 -8.44
CA ASP A 16 24.09 -1.68 -9.44
C ASP A 16 23.50 -2.10 -10.79
N PHE A 17 22.44 -2.91 -10.78
CA PHE A 17 21.78 -3.39 -11.99
C PHE A 17 21.04 -2.29 -12.76
N CYS A 18 20.53 -1.26 -12.08
CA CYS A 18 19.70 -0.23 -12.69
C CYS A 18 20.15 1.18 -12.28
N GLU A 19 20.74 1.91 -13.22
CA GLU A 19 21.18 3.30 -13.02
C GLU A 19 20.05 4.33 -13.03
N TYR A 20 18.80 3.90 -13.21
CA TYR A 20 17.67 4.82 -13.31
C TYR A 20 17.44 5.56 -11.98
N PRO A 21 17.40 6.91 -11.96
CA PRO A 21 17.41 7.69 -10.71
C PRO A 21 16.32 7.32 -9.72
N ALA A 22 15.09 7.05 -10.19
CA ALA A 22 14.00 6.69 -9.28
C ALA A 22 14.15 5.32 -8.62
N VAL A 23 14.82 4.37 -9.28
CA VAL A 23 15.14 3.07 -8.68
C VAL A 23 16.14 3.27 -7.56
N ARG A 24 17.24 3.98 -7.84
CA ARG A 24 18.28 4.27 -6.85
C ARG A 24 17.75 5.07 -5.67
N TYR A 25 16.94 6.10 -5.94
CA TYR A 25 16.32 6.91 -4.91
C TYR A 25 15.42 6.07 -3.99
N LYS A 26 14.55 5.24 -4.58
CA LYS A 26 13.68 4.35 -3.79
C LYS A 26 14.49 3.37 -2.93
N ILE A 27 15.58 2.82 -3.46
CA ILE A 27 16.45 1.90 -2.72
C ILE A 27 17.07 2.60 -1.51
N LEU A 28 17.81 3.68 -1.76
CA LEU A 28 18.52 4.39 -0.69
C LEU A 28 17.56 4.92 0.37
N PHE A 29 16.49 5.59 -0.05
CA PHE A 29 15.60 6.27 0.89
C PHE A 29 14.63 5.31 1.61
N HIS A 30 13.90 4.48 0.87
CA HIS A 30 12.79 3.69 1.45
C HIS A 30 13.17 2.25 1.81
N LEU A 31 14.15 1.67 1.12
CA LEU A 31 14.55 0.28 1.40
C LEU A 31 15.68 0.22 2.42
N LEU A 32 16.66 1.12 2.32
CA LEU A 32 17.82 1.17 3.23
C LEU A 32 17.66 2.17 4.39
N ASP A 33 16.52 2.87 4.47
CA ASP A 33 16.19 3.82 5.53
C ASP A 33 17.22 4.98 5.66
N ASN A 34 17.88 5.39 4.58
CA ASN A 34 18.74 6.57 4.62
C ASN A 34 17.89 7.80 4.99
N SER A 35 18.45 8.72 5.78
CA SER A 35 17.75 9.97 6.14
C SER A 35 17.39 10.77 4.88
N TYR A 36 16.25 11.48 4.90
CA TYR A 36 15.87 12.36 3.79
C TYR A 36 16.97 13.40 3.49
N ASP A 37 17.68 13.87 4.51
CA ASP A 37 18.78 14.84 4.41
C ASP A 37 20.15 14.20 4.15
N ASP A 38 20.21 12.89 3.87
CA ASP A 38 21.44 12.21 3.48
C ASP A 38 22.07 12.86 2.24
N GLN A 39 23.40 12.90 2.21
CA GLN A 39 24.14 13.59 1.16
C GLN A 39 23.91 12.94 -0.21
N GLU A 40 23.98 11.60 -0.30
CA GLU A 40 23.81 10.87 -1.56
C GLU A 40 22.38 11.06 -2.10
N LEU A 41 21.38 11.02 -1.20
CA LEU A 41 20.00 11.30 -1.57
C LEU A 41 19.79 12.74 -2.04
N THR A 42 20.41 13.71 -1.37
CA THR A 42 20.30 15.12 -1.74
C THR A 42 20.90 15.38 -3.12
N GLU A 43 22.00 14.73 -3.47
CA GLU A 43 22.62 14.81 -4.80
C GLU A 43 21.77 14.09 -5.87
N LEU A 44 21.11 12.98 -5.52
CA LEU A 44 20.28 12.19 -6.44
C LEU A 44 18.89 12.80 -6.68
N ARG A 45 18.32 13.50 -5.69
CA ARG A 45 16.94 14.00 -5.69
C ARG A 45 16.60 14.83 -6.94
N PRO A 46 17.42 15.79 -7.41
CA PRO A 46 17.10 16.53 -8.63
C PRO A 46 16.90 15.63 -9.86
N ALA A 47 17.72 14.59 -10.01
CA ALA A 47 17.59 13.62 -11.11
C ALA A 47 16.36 12.71 -10.95
N PHE A 48 16.05 12.31 -9.71
CA PHE A 48 14.81 11.60 -9.41
C PHE A 48 13.57 12.43 -9.77
N LEU A 49 13.51 13.70 -9.34
CA LEU A 49 12.38 14.59 -9.60
C LEU A 49 12.21 14.91 -11.10
N ALA A 50 13.30 14.94 -11.85
CA ALA A 50 13.30 15.12 -13.30
C ALA A 50 13.04 13.82 -14.10
N SER A 51 12.90 12.67 -13.43
CA SER A 51 12.65 11.39 -14.09
C SER A 51 11.29 11.38 -14.80
N ASP A 52 11.18 10.63 -15.91
CA ASP A 52 9.97 10.60 -16.73
C ASP A 52 8.74 10.09 -15.97
N ILE A 53 8.91 9.19 -14.99
CA ILE A 53 7.79 8.70 -14.19
C ILE A 53 7.27 9.73 -13.18
N VAL A 54 8.13 10.62 -12.66
CA VAL A 54 7.73 11.73 -11.78
C VAL A 54 7.13 12.86 -12.61
N GLU A 55 7.74 13.16 -13.75
CA GLU A 55 7.22 14.14 -14.71
C GLU A 55 5.84 13.74 -15.27
N GLU A 56 5.59 12.46 -15.55
CA GLU A 56 4.28 11.96 -15.97
C GLU A 56 3.22 12.24 -14.90
N LEU A 57 3.51 11.93 -13.63
CA LEU A 57 2.61 12.22 -12.51
C LEU A 57 2.33 13.72 -12.39
N TYR A 58 3.35 14.56 -12.56
CA TYR A 58 3.17 16.00 -12.47
C TYR A 58 2.32 16.57 -13.60
N ARG A 59 2.60 16.19 -14.85
CA ARG A 59 1.94 16.75 -16.04
C ARG A 59 0.48 16.32 -16.17
N GLU A 60 0.17 15.11 -15.72
CA GLU A 60 -1.18 14.55 -15.79
C GLU A 60 -2.06 15.02 -14.62
N LYS A 61 -1.50 15.77 -13.65
CA LYS A 61 -2.27 16.36 -12.54
C LYS A 61 -3.22 17.42 -13.06
N ASP A 62 -4.46 17.40 -12.58
CA ASP A 62 -5.45 18.41 -12.92
C ASP A 62 -5.32 19.68 -12.06
N ASN A 63 -6.11 20.70 -12.43
CA ASN A 63 -6.14 21.99 -11.73
C ASN A 63 -6.79 21.91 -10.34
N TYR A 64 -7.33 20.75 -9.94
CA TYR A 64 -7.98 20.51 -8.66
C TYR A 64 -7.10 19.69 -7.71
N GLY A 65 -5.87 19.38 -8.11
CA GLY A 65 -4.90 18.66 -7.29
C GLY A 65 -4.97 17.13 -7.39
N GLY A 66 -5.88 16.59 -8.22
CA GLY A 66 -6.04 15.16 -8.47
C GLY A 66 -5.58 14.76 -9.87
N TRP A 67 -6.02 13.58 -10.29
CA TRP A 67 -5.86 13.01 -11.64
C TRP A 67 -7.23 12.53 -12.14
N GLY A 68 -8.21 13.45 -12.17
CA GLY A 68 -9.59 13.15 -12.47
C GLY A 68 -10.39 12.66 -11.26
N ASN A 69 -11.39 11.81 -11.50
CA ASN A 69 -12.23 11.29 -10.41
C ASN A 69 -11.41 10.51 -9.39
N LEU A 70 -11.82 10.57 -8.12
CA LEU A 70 -11.11 9.88 -7.06
C LEU A 70 -11.09 8.37 -7.27
N LEU A 71 -12.25 7.77 -7.58
CA LEU A 71 -12.44 6.31 -7.56
C LEU A 71 -13.02 5.70 -8.83
N SER A 72 -13.76 6.49 -9.59
CA SER A 72 -14.46 6.01 -10.78
C SER A 72 -13.67 6.34 -12.04
N LYS A 73 -13.18 5.30 -12.71
CA LYS A 73 -12.56 5.43 -14.02
C LYS A 73 -13.55 5.98 -15.04
N ASP A 74 -13.17 7.06 -15.72
CA ASP A 74 -13.84 7.50 -16.94
C ASP A 74 -13.31 6.69 -18.13
N TYR A 75 -14.17 5.86 -18.72
CA TYR A 75 -13.80 5.04 -19.88
C TYR A 75 -13.78 5.82 -21.20
N SER A 76 -14.35 7.03 -21.22
CA SER A 76 -14.33 7.91 -22.38
C SER A 76 -13.03 8.73 -22.46
N ALA A 77 -12.44 9.02 -21.30
CA ALA A 77 -11.15 9.66 -21.18
C ALA A 77 -10.01 8.66 -21.44
N LYS A 78 -8.95 9.13 -22.10
CA LYS A 78 -7.73 8.33 -22.36
C LYS A 78 -6.63 8.69 -21.35
N ASP A 79 -7.04 8.86 -20.10
CA ASP A 79 -6.16 9.31 -19.03
C ASP A 79 -5.07 8.26 -18.76
N LYS A 80 -3.85 8.73 -18.50
CA LYS A 80 -2.72 7.88 -18.13
C LYS A 80 -2.96 7.17 -16.81
N PHE A 81 -3.49 7.92 -15.84
CA PHE A 81 -3.92 7.41 -14.55
C PHE A 81 -5.45 7.33 -14.55
N PRO A 82 -6.05 6.15 -14.31
CA PRO A 82 -7.49 5.99 -14.41
C PRO A 82 -8.26 6.68 -13.28
N THR A 83 -7.61 6.98 -12.16
CA THR A 83 -8.20 7.63 -10.98
C THR A 83 -7.13 8.36 -10.16
N SER A 84 -7.54 9.35 -9.36
CA SER A 84 -6.65 10.01 -8.40
C SER A 84 -6.04 9.03 -7.39
N VAL A 85 -6.78 8.02 -6.92
CA VAL A 85 -6.24 6.98 -6.02
C VAL A 85 -5.08 6.21 -6.68
N THR A 86 -5.20 5.89 -7.96
CA THR A 86 -4.12 5.20 -8.68
C THR A 86 -2.85 6.05 -8.73
N ALA A 87 -2.98 7.34 -9.02
CA ALA A 87 -1.85 8.26 -9.08
C ALA A 87 -1.24 8.55 -7.70
N ILE A 88 -2.05 8.69 -6.65
CA ILE A 88 -1.56 8.85 -5.27
C ILE A 88 -0.75 7.62 -4.83
N ASN A 89 -1.32 6.42 -5.00
CA ASN A 89 -0.61 5.18 -4.69
C ASN A 89 0.69 5.05 -5.50
N ARG A 90 0.69 5.55 -6.74
CA ARG A 90 1.86 5.60 -7.59
C ARG A 90 2.94 6.52 -7.03
N CYS A 91 2.60 7.75 -6.62
CA CYS A 91 3.52 8.69 -5.98
C CYS A 91 4.18 8.07 -4.75
N LEU A 92 3.37 7.50 -3.84
CA LEU A 92 3.85 6.87 -2.61
C LEU A 92 4.73 5.66 -2.92
N TYR A 93 4.35 4.84 -3.90
CA TYR A 93 5.11 3.65 -4.29
C TYR A 93 6.51 4.00 -4.81
N ILE A 94 6.65 5.04 -5.65
CA ILE A 94 7.96 5.49 -6.14
C ILE A 94 8.78 6.24 -5.09
N GLY A 95 8.17 6.58 -3.97
CA GLY A 95 8.83 7.22 -2.84
C GLY A 95 8.83 8.74 -2.89
N LEU A 96 7.95 9.35 -3.68
CA LEU A 96 7.71 10.80 -3.60
C LEU A 96 7.20 11.15 -2.20
N MET A 97 7.74 12.23 -1.66
CA MET A 97 7.34 12.84 -0.40
C MET A 97 6.49 14.09 -0.64
N ILE A 98 5.81 14.55 0.41
CA ILE A 98 5.01 15.78 0.33
C ILE A 98 5.90 17.02 0.13
N GLU A 99 7.16 16.95 0.56
CA GLU A 99 8.18 18.01 0.44
C GLU A 99 8.84 18.08 -0.95
N ASP A 100 8.78 16.99 -1.73
CA ASP A 100 9.52 16.85 -2.99
C ASP A 100 8.95 17.73 -4.11
N ARG A 101 7.64 17.65 -4.31
CA ARG A 101 6.91 18.36 -5.36
C ARG A 101 5.47 18.56 -4.92
N GLU A 102 4.84 19.62 -5.44
CA GLU A 102 3.46 19.98 -5.09
C GLU A 102 2.42 18.88 -5.36
N SER A 103 2.74 17.84 -6.13
CA SER A 103 1.81 16.75 -6.49
C SER A 103 1.15 16.11 -5.26
N LEU A 104 1.91 15.71 -4.25
CA LEU A 104 1.35 15.08 -3.05
C LEU A 104 0.71 16.10 -2.10
N LEU A 105 1.21 17.33 -2.07
CA LEU A 105 0.58 18.42 -1.31
C LEU A 105 -0.82 18.72 -1.84
N CYS A 106 -0.96 18.95 -3.15
CA CYS A 106 -2.24 19.20 -3.79
C CYS A 106 -3.19 18.00 -3.64
N ALA A 107 -2.68 16.77 -3.76
CA ALA A 107 -3.48 15.57 -3.57
C ALA A 107 -3.99 15.45 -2.13
N ASN A 108 -3.16 15.79 -1.14
CA ASN A 108 -3.57 15.84 0.25
C ASN A 108 -4.67 16.88 0.46
N GLU A 109 -4.50 18.11 -0.04
CA GLU A 109 -5.53 19.16 0.05
C GLU A 109 -6.86 18.72 -0.59
N TYR A 110 -6.79 18.12 -1.78
CA TYR A 110 -7.95 17.56 -2.47
C TYR A 110 -8.66 16.47 -1.65
N LEU A 111 -7.92 15.60 -0.96
CA LEU A 111 -8.51 14.60 -0.05
C LEU A 111 -9.14 15.25 1.19
N GLU A 112 -8.48 16.25 1.78
CA GLU A 112 -8.99 16.98 2.94
C GLU A 112 -10.30 17.71 2.63
N ASP A 113 -10.48 18.21 1.41
CA ASP A 113 -11.70 18.87 0.97
C ASP A 113 -12.93 17.96 1.07
N PHE A 114 -12.76 16.63 0.93
CA PHE A 114 -13.87 15.70 1.15
C PHE A 114 -14.29 15.64 2.61
N LEU A 115 -13.31 15.64 3.54
CA LEU A 115 -13.57 15.65 4.98
C LEU A 115 -14.15 16.99 5.45
N LYS A 116 -13.72 18.09 4.83
CA LYS A 116 -14.26 19.45 5.06
C LYS A 116 -15.65 19.67 4.43
N GLY A 117 -16.10 18.75 3.57
CA GLY A 117 -17.39 18.85 2.87
C GLY A 117 -17.41 19.82 1.68
N ILE A 118 -16.26 20.41 1.32
CA ILE A 118 -16.11 21.40 0.25
C ILE A 118 -15.61 20.80 -1.07
N ALA A 119 -15.28 19.51 -1.10
CA ALA A 119 -14.85 18.82 -2.32
C ALA A 119 -15.83 19.01 -3.47
N ARG A 120 -15.28 19.24 -4.67
CA ARG A 120 -16.03 19.38 -5.91
C ARG A 120 -16.75 18.08 -6.29
N GLU A 121 -16.05 16.96 -6.21
CA GLU A 121 -16.62 15.65 -6.44
C GLU A 121 -17.57 15.30 -5.29
N LYS A 122 -18.78 14.84 -5.62
CA LYS A 122 -19.79 14.44 -4.65
C LYS A 122 -20.11 12.96 -4.82
N PHE A 123 -19.96 12.21 -3.74
CA PHE A 123 -20.40 10.81 -3.69
C PHE A 123 -21.90 10.73 -3.42
N ARG A 124 -22.60 9.90 -4.20
CA ARG A 124 -23.99 9.57 -3.94
C ARG A 124 -24.10 8.80 -2.62
N LYS A 125 -24.79 9.36 -1.64
CA LYS A 125 -25.14 8.68 -0.37
C LYS A 125 -26.24 7.65 -0.64
N SER A 126 -25.85 6.49 -1.17
CA SER A 126 -26.79 5.42 -1.54
C SER A 126 -27.30 4.62 -0.35
N ASN A 127 -26.59 4.63 0.77
CA ASN A 127 -26.93 3.97 2.03
C ASN A 127 -26.16 4.63 3.19
N GLU A 128 -26.48 4.26 4.44
CA GLU A 128 -25.93 4.88 5.65
C GLU A 128 -24.42 4.63 5.78
N ARG A 129 -23.91 3.53 5.20
CA ARG A 129 -22.51 3.10 5.28
C ARG A 129 -21.58 3.88 4.35
N VAL A 130 -22.11 4.55 3.32
CA VAL A 130 -21.28 5.27 2.34
C VAL A 130 -20.45 6.36 3.01
N VAL A 131 -21.02 7.07 3.98
CA VAL A 131 -20.33 8.18 4.67
C VAL A 131 -19.14 7.67 5.48
N PRO A 132 -19.30 6.76 6.46
CA PRO A 132 -18.16 6.24 7.24
C PRO A 132 -17.16 5.45 6.38
N TRP A 133 -17.63 4.72 5.36
CA TRP A 133 -16.73 4.05 4.40
C TRP A 133 -15.83 5.03 3.66
N ASN A 134 -16.40 6.10 3.10
CA ASN A 134 -15.63 7.10 2.37
C ASN A 134 -14.71 7.90 3.30
N ALA A 135 -15.19 8.29 4.49
CA ALA A 135 -14.37 8.97 5.48
C ALA A 135 -13.11 8.15 5.82
N ALA A 136 -13.26 6.85 6.08
CA ALA A 136 -12.13 5.96 6.32
C ALA A 136 -11.15 5.90 5.16
N ARG A 137 -11.64 5.80 3.92
CA ARG A 137 -10.80 5.77 2.73
C ARG A 137 -10.03 7.06 2.49
N PHE A 138 -10.65 8.22 2.74
CA PHE A 138 -9.95 9.49 2.63
C PHE A 138 -8.88 9.59 3.70
N CYS A 139 -9.20 9.22 4.94
CA CYS A 139 -8.25 9.24 6.05
C CYS A 139 -7.08 8.29 5.80
N ASP A 140 -7.31 7.09 5.27
CA ASP A 140 -6.24 6.13 4.97
C ASP A 140 -5.21 6.69 3.98
N MET A 141 -5.69 7.37 2.93
CA MET A 141 -4.82 8.01 1.94
C MET A 141 -4.14 9.27 2.49
N ILE A 142 -4.86 10.10 3.25
CA ILE A 142 -4.28 11.28 3.89
C ILE A 142 -3.17 10.85 4.85
N GLU A 143 -3.40 9.86 5.71
CA GLU A 143 -2.42 9.32 6.65
C GLU A 143 -1.23 8.67 5.92
N ALA A 144 -1.42 8.18 4.69
CA ALA A 144 -0.33 7.68 3.86
C ALA A 144 0.56 8.80 3.26
N ILE A 145 0.00 10.00 3.04
CA ILE A 145 0.72 11.16 2.49
C ILE A 145 1.32 12.02 3.61
N LYS A 146 0.51 12.29 4.64
CA LYS A 146 0.79 13.16 5.77
C LYS A 146 0.28 12.49 7.05
N PRO A 147 1.12 11.65 7.69
CA PRO A 147 0.77 10.97 8.93
C PRO A 147 0.31 11.94 10.03
N TYR A 148 -0.59 11.48 10.89
CA TYR A 148 -1.19 12.22 12.00
C TYR A 148 -1.90 13.50 11.56
N ASN A 149 -2.63 13.46 10.44
CA ASN A 149 -3.43 14.60 10.01
C ASN A 149 -4.61 14.82 10.99
N PRO A 150 -4.78 16.02 11.57
CA PRO A 150 -5.84 16.28 12.55
C PRO A 150 -7.27 16.04 12.03
N LEU A 151 -7.49 16.19 10.71
CA LEU A 151 -8.80 15.91 10.11
C LEU A 151 -9.17 14.41 10.17
N CYS A 152 -8.17 13.54 10.36
CA CYS A 152 -8.33 12.10 10.47
C CYS A 152 -8.48 11.62 11.92
N ASP A 153 -8.25 12.48 12.92
CA ASP A 153 -8.24 12.10 14.36
C ASP A 153 -9.52 11.39 14.77
N ARG A 154 -10.67 12.00 14.43
CA ARG A 154 -11.97 11.45 14.73
C ARG A 154 -12.15 10.08 14.08
N THR A 155 -11.94 9.98 12.78
CA THR A 155 -12.14 8.74 12.02
C THR A 155 -11.22 7.62 12.53
N CYS A 156 -9.97 7.93 12.82
CA CYS A 156 -9.03 6.95 13.38
C CYS A 156 -9.47 6.48 14.77
N GLY A 157 -9.85 7.40 15.65
CA GLY A 157 -10.34 7.07 16.99
C GLY A 157 -11.64 6.25 16.97
N GLU A 158 -12.56 6.57 16.06
CA GLU A 158 -13.78 5.81 15.83
C GLU A 158 -13.49 4.36 15.44
N TRP A 159 -12.58 4.12 14.50
CA TRP A 159 -12.20 2.77 14.08
C TRP A 159 -11.41 2.00 15.13
N GLN A 160 -10.55 2.68 15.90
CA GLN A 160 -9.87 2.07 17.05
C GLN A 160 -10.86 1.66 18.14
N TYR A 161 -11.86 2.51 18.44
CA TYR A 161 -12.93 2.17 19.38
C TYR A 161 -13.72 0.95 18.90
N ILE A 162 -14.17 0.94 17.64
CA ILE A 162 -14.93 -0.17 17.05
C ILE A 162 -14.13 -1.47 17.12
N ALA A 163 -12.84 -1.45 16.76
CA ALA A 163 -11.97 -2.60 16.88
C ALA A 163 -11.80 -3.04 18.35
N GLY A 164 -11.57 -2.11 19.28
CA GLY A 164 -11.48 -2.39 20.70
C GLY A 164 -12.72 -3.08 21.26
N ARG A 165 -13.93 -2.67 20.84
CA ARG A 165 -15.19 -3.34 21.20
C ARG A 165 -15.31 -4.72 20.56
N ALA A 166 -15.02 -4.82 19.26
CA ALA A 166 -15.13 -6.07 18.49
C ALA A 166 -14.23 -7.18 19.04
N PHE A 167 -13.06 -6.82 19.61
CA PHE A 167 -12.05 -7.74 20.13
C PHE A 167 -11.85 -7.66 21.65
N GLU A 168 -12.79 -7.09 22.39
CA GLU A 168 -12.65 -6.83 23.85
C GLU A 168 -12.29 -8.09 24.66
N ASN A 169 -12.70 -9.29 24.22
CA ASN A 169 -12.37 -10.56 24.88
C ASN A 169 -11.16 -11.29 24.25
N GLY A 170 -10.43 -10.65 23.34
CA GLY A 170 -9.33 -11.25 22.58
C GLY A 170 -9.74 -12.06 21.34
N GLU A 171 -11.05 -12.21 21.10
CA GLU A 171 -11.63 -12.86 19.91
C GLU A 171 -12.64 -11.92 19.24
N TYR A 172 -12.79 -12.06 17.93
CA TYR A 172 -13.73 -11.26 17.15
C TYR A 172 -15.19 -11.58 17.52
N SER A 173 -15.98 -10.54 17.81
CA SER A 173 -17.41 -10.63 18.01
C SER A 173 -18.16 -9.71 17.06
N TYR A 174 -18.88 -10.32 16.11
CA TYR A 174 -19.74 -9.61 15.17
C TYR A 174 -20.79 -8.73 15.87
N GLU A 175 -21.42 -9.23 16.94
CA GLU A 175 -22.43 -8.47 17.69
C GLU A 175 -21.84 -7.23 18.38
N ARG A 176 -20.61 -7.32 18.88
CA ARG A 176 -19.94 -6.18 19.50
C ARG A 176 -19.48 -5.17 18.45
N GLU A 177 -18.96 -5.62 17.30
CA GLU A 177 -18.66 -4.72 16.19
C GLU A 177 -19.92 -4.01 15.72
N ARG A 178 -21.02 -4.75 15.52
CA ARG A 178 -22.31 -4.19 15.11
C ARG A 178 -22.82 -3.14 16.09
N ALA A 179 -22.82 -3.45 17.39
CA ALA A 179 -23.22 -2.50 18.42
C ALA A 179 -22.35 -1.23 18.40
N ALA A 180 -21.03 -1.38 18.28
CA ALA A 180 -20.10 -0.24 18.23
C ALA A 180 -20.27 0.60 16.96
N GLN A 181 -20.47 -0.02 15.79
CA GLN A 181 -20.74 0.71 14.56
C GLN A 181 -22.08 1.46 14.61
N HIS A 182 -23.12 0.87 15.20
CA HIS A 182 -24.40 1.55 15.41
C HIS A 182 -24.27 2.72 16.38
N GLU A 183 -23.46 2.59 17.43
CA GLU A 183 -23.16 3.67 18.37
C GLU A 183 -22.42 4.84 17.71
N VAL A 184 -21.38 4.54 16.92
CA VAL A 184 -20.48 5.54 16.33
C VAL A 184 -21.07 6.19 15.09
N PHE A 185 -21.58 5.39 14.16
CA PHE A 185 -22.06 5.87 12.86
C PHE A 185 -23.55 6.20 12.86
N TRP A 186 -24.26 5.90 13.96
CA TRP A 186 -25.72 6.04 14.07
C TRP A 186 -26.48 5.34 12.95
N THR A 187 -25.94 4.22 12.45
CA THR A 187 -26.59 3.43 11.42
C THR A 187 -27.58 2.42 12.05
N ARG A 188 -28.57 2.01 11.25
CA ARG A 188 -29.54 0.96 11.61
C ARG A 188 -29.45 -0.25 10.66
N GLU A 189 -28.56 -0.19 9.68
CA GLU A 189 -28.34 -1.29 8.74
C GLU A 189 -27.69 -2.51 9.43
N ASP A 190 -28.16 -3.70 9.07
CA ASP A 190 -27.55 -4.96 9.55
C ASP A 190 -26.19 -5.23 8.91
N ARG A 191 -26.00 -4.79 7.66
CA ARG A 191 -24.70 -4.90 7.00
C ARG A 191 -23.74 -3.90 7.65
N LEU A 192 -22.55 -4.35 8.01
CA LEU A 192 -21.53 -3.48 8.59
C LEU A 192 -20.71 -2.77 7.51
N VAL A 193 -20.10 -1.65 7.88
CA VAL A 193 -18.95 -1.12 7.16
C VAL A 193 -17.79 -2.08 7.42
N PRO A 194 -17.09 -2.62 6.41
CA PRO A 194 -15.96 -3.52 6.68
C PRO A 194 -14.91 -2.88 7.57
N MET A 195 -14.31 -3.64 8.48
CA MET A 195 -13.25 -3.18 9.37
C MET A 195 -12.08 -2.56 8.60
N GLN A 196 -11.67 -1.35 8.99
CA GLN A 196 -10.63 -0.57 8.31
C GLN A 196 -9.24 -0.85 8.92
N THR A 197 -8.80 -2.10 8.81
CA THR A 197 -7.52 -2.57 9.41
C THR A 197 -6.32 -1.72 8.97
N GLU A 198 -6.22 -1.37 7.69
CA GLU A 198 -5.13 -0.54 7.14
C GLU A 198 -5.08 0.85 7.81
N LEU A 199 -6.24 1.51 7.97
CA LEU A 199 -6.34 2.81 8.64
C LEU A 199 -5.96 2.72 10.13
N ILE A 200 -6.45 1.70 10.84
CA ILE A 200 -6.14 1.49 12.26
C ILE A 200 -4.62 1.41 12.45
N LEU A 201 -3.92 0.71 11.56
CA LEU A 201 -2.47 0.53 11.63
C LEU A 201 -1.65 1.74 11.19
N LYS A 202 -2.26 2.78 10.58
CA LYS A 202 -1.56 4.05 10.32
C LYS A 202 -1.12 4.75 11.61
N ARG A 203 -1.88 4.57 12.69
CA ARG A 203 -1.60 5.09 14.04
C ARG A 203 -1.33 3.95 15.01
N ARG A 204 -0.46 3.03 14.60
CA ARG A 204 -0.15 1.80 15.35
C ARG A 204 0.32 2.06 16.77
N ASP A 205 1.03 3.15 17.00
CA ASP A 205 1.47 3.59 18.33
C ASP A 205 0.30 3.82 19.32
N GLN A 206 -0.92 4.00 18.80
CA GLN A 206 -2.15 4.17 19.57
C GLN A 206 -2.96 2.86 19.69
N VAL A 207 -2.49 1.77 19.06
CA VAL A 207 -3.16 0.47 19.07
C VAL A 207 -2.51 -0.42 20.14
N PRO A 208 -3.26 -0.90 21.15
CA PRO A 208 -2.73 -1.85 22.13
C PRO A 208 -2.16 -3.11 21.43
N PRO A 209 -0.98 -3.61 21.83
CA PRO A 209 -0.38 -4.81 21.22
C PRO A 209 -1.30 -6.04 21.22
N GLU A 210 -2.12 -6.19 22.27
CA GLU A 210 -3.09 -7.28 22.40
C GLU A 210 -4.22 -7.15 21.39
N LEU A 211 -4.67 -5.92 21.12
CA LEU A 211 -5.69 -5.63 20.12
C LEU A 211 -5.15 -5.90 18.72
N GLU A 212 -3.94 -5.43 18.40
CA GLU A 212 -3.30 -5.76 17.13
C GLU A 212 -3.23 -7.28 16.96
N SER A 213 -2.70 -7.99 17.96
CA SER A 213 -2.59 -9.46 17.95
C SER A 213 -3.94 -10.16 17.75
N ALA A 214 -5.05 -9.62 18.26
CA ALA A 214 -6.39 -10.17 18.07
C ALA A 214 -6.94 -9.91 16.66
N ILE A 215 -6.79 -8.67 16.15
CA ILE A 215 -7.16 -8.28 14.77
C ILE A 215 -6.44 -9.20 13.78
N ILE A 216 -5.16 -9.41 14.02
CA ILE A 216 -4.30 -10.20 13.17
C ILE A 216 -4.75 -11.67 13.14
N ARG A 217 -4.97 -12.29 14.32
CA ARG A 217 -5.45 -13.67 14.40
C ARG A 217 -6.77 -13.87 13.65
N HIS A 218 -7.62 -12.85 13.61
CA HIS A 218 -8.87 -12.94 12.87
C HIS A 218 -8.70 -12.68 11.36
N TYR A 219 -8.24 -11.48 10.98
CA TYR A 219 -8.18 -11.07 9.57
C TYR A 219 -6.97 -11.63 8.82
N GLY A 220 -5.81 -11.69 9.48
CA GLY A 220 -4.58 -12.23 8.91
C GLY A 220 -4.67 -13.72 8.65
N GLU A 221 -5.14 -14.51 9.63
CA GLU A 221 -5.34 -15.96 9.46
C GLU A 221 -6.42 -16.27 8.41
N HIS A 222 -7.53 -15.52 8.42
CA HIS A 222 -8.56 -15.66 7.38
C HIS A 222 -7.99 -15.38 6.00
N ALA A 223 -7.23 -14.29 5.83
CA ALA A 223 -6.55 -13.97 4.58
C ALA A 223 -5.54 -15.05 4.20
N TYR A 224 -4.80 -15.61 5.15
CA TYR A 224 -3.87 -16.72 4.92
C TYR A 224 -4.59 -18.01 4.48
N HIS A 225 -5.82 -18.29 4.90
CA HIS A 225 -6.50 -19.50 4.44
C HIS A 225 -7.30 -19.30 3.14
N HIS A 226 -7.84 -18.09 2.89
CA HIS A 226 -8.85 -17.87 1.86
C HIS A 226 -8.45 -16.87 0.78
N GLY A 227 -7.48 -16.02 1.07
CA GLY A 227 -7.09 -14.89 0.25
C GLY A 227 -7.53 -13.54 0.76
N TYR A 228 -6.78 -12.54 0.33
CA TYR A 228 -7.19 -11.15 0.37
C TYR A 228 -7.54 -10.72 -1.06
N PHE A 229 -8.73 -10.12 -1.23
CA PHE A 229 -9.29 -9.62 -2.50
C PHE A 229 -9.66 -10.70 -3.56
N TRP A 230 -8.92 -11.81 -3.67
CA TRP A 230 -9.22 -12.90 -4.60
C TRP A 230 -9.48 -14.22 -3.86
N TRP A 231 -10.71 -14.74 -3.98
CA TRP A 231 -11.06 -16.07 -3.45
C TRP A 231 -10.24 -17.17 -4.15
N LYS A 232 -9.69 -18.13 -3.38
CA LYS A 232 -8.89 -19.31 -3.79
C LYS A 232 -7.35 -19.23 -3.72
N THR A 233 -6.79 -18.40 -2.86
CA THR A 233 -5.35 -18.44 -2.51
C THR A 233 -5.19 -17.68 -1.20
N PRO A 234 -4.50 -18.13 -0.11
CA PRO A 234 -3.33 -19.00 -0.16
C PRO A 234 -2.86 -19.72 1.15
N ARG A 235 -2.99 -21.05 1.27
CA ARG A 235 -2.01 -21.83 2.09
C ARG A 235 -0.84 -22.37 1.26
N SER A 236 -1.08 -22.71 0.00
CA SER A 236 -0.08 -23.32 -0.88
C SER A 236 0.75 -22.25 -1.60
N LEU A 237 2.07 -22.42 -1.58
CA LEU A 237 2.99 -21.71 -2.47
C LEU A 237 2.68 -22.06 -3.94
N PRO A 238 2.87 -21.13 -4.89
CA PRO A 238 2.83 -21.48 -6.31
C PRO A 238 3.91 -22.53 -6.63
N GLU A 239 3.56 -23.55 -7.41
CA GLU A 239 4.51 -24.60 -7.83
C GLU A 239 5.68 -24.05 -8.65
N ILE A 240 5.42 -22.99 -9.41
CA ILE A 240 6.41 -22.28 -10.23
C ILE A 240 6.37 -20.80 -9.91
N PHE A 241 7.55 -20.18 -9.88
CA PHE A 241 7.69 -18.74 -9.61
C PHE A 241 6.99 -17.86 -10.65
N VAL A 242 7.09 -18.25 -11.92
CA VAL A 242 6.44 -17.55 -13.04
C VAL A 242 5.09 -18.21 -13.32
N TYR A 243 4.08 -17.83 -12.52
CA TYR A 243 2.69 -18.22 -12.72
C TYR A 243 1.77 -17.02 -12.97
N ASN A 244 0.73 -17.17 -13.80
CA ASN A 244 -0.16 -16.08 -14.21
C ASN A 244 -1.01 -15.49 -13.06
N LYS A 245 -1.04 -16.12 -11.88
CA LYS A 245 -1.68 -15.57 -10.68
C LYS A 245 -0.70 -15.26 -9.53
N THR A 246 0.62 -15.36 -9.74
CA THR A 246 1.61 -15.13 -8.67
C THR A 246 1.45 -13.77 -8.03
N ARG A 247 1.22 -12.71 -8.81
CA ARG A 247 0.98 -11.36 -8.25
C ARG A 247 -0.31 -11.26 -7.43
N ARG A 248 -1.37 -11.99 -7.82
CA ARG A 248 -2.63 -12.05 -7.05
C ARG A 248 -2.44 -12.80 -5.74
N TRP A 249 -1.69 -13.89 -5.78
CA TRP A 249 -1.22 -14.59 -4.58
C TRP A 249 -0.42 -13.64 -3.68
N PHE A 250 0.56 -12.93 -4.26
CA PHE A 250 1.45 -12.02 -3.54
C PHE A 250 0.73 -10.82 -2.91
N ALA A 251 -0.36 -10.35 -3.50
CA ALA A 251 -1.20 -9.31 -2.91
C ALA A 251 -1.78 -9.72 -1.55
N THR A 252 -2.08 -11.01 -1.35
CA THR A 252 -2.54 -11.51 -0.04
C THR A 252 -1.44 -11.47 1.00
N PHE A 253 -0.23 -11.90 0.64
CA PHE A 253 0.90 -11.84 1.57
C PHE A 253 1.29 -10.40 1.89
N ASN A 254 1.19 -9.46 0.93
CA ASN A 254 1.38 -8.04 1.21
C ASN A 254 0.35 -7.49 2.20
N TYR A 255 -0.92 -7.91 2.11
CA TYR A 255 -1.93 -7.55 3.10
C TYR A 255 -1.59 -8.12 4.48
N ILE A 256 -1.21 -9.39 4.56
CA ILE A 256 -0.84 -10.01 5.83
C ILE A 256 0.41 -9.34 6.43
N ASN A 257 1.37 -8.97 5.60
CA ASN A 257 2.65 -8.39 6.00
C ASN A 257 2.54 -6.93 6.49
N GLN A 258 1.34 -6.35 6.55
CA GLN A 258 1.15 -5.07 7.25
C GLN A 258 1.13 -5.25 8.77
N PHE A 259 0.91 -6.46 9.27
CA PHE A 259 0.74 -6.77 10.69
C PHE A 259 2.06 -7.21 11.35
N ARG A 260 2.24 -6.92 12.65
CA ARG A 260 3.42 -7.39 13.41
C ARG A 260 3.28 -8.85 13.86
N GLY A 261 4.40 -9.56 13.98
CA GLY A 261 4.43 -10.91 14.58
C GLY A 261 3.85 -12.03 13.71
N PHE A 262 3.80 -11.83 12.39
CA PHE A 262 3.27 -12.80 11.43
C PHE A 262 4.33 -13.58 10.65
N ALA A 263 5.57 -13.57 11.14
CA ALA A 263 6.66 -14.34 10.57
C ALA A 263 6.28 -15.80 10.30
N ILE A 264 5.55 -16.46 11.20
CA ILE A 264 5.17 -17.87 11.06
C ILE A 264 4.30 -18.15 9.81
N TYR A 265 3.47 -17.19 9.37
CA TYR A 265 2.63 -17.33 8.18
C TYR A 265 3.33 -16.87 6.90
N LEU A 266 4.42 -16.13 7.03
CA LEU A 266 5.14 -15.50 5.92
C LEU A 266 6.50 -16.15 5.63
N ALA A 267 7.07 -16.91 6.58
CA ALA A 267 8.42 -17.48 6.49
C ALA A 267 8.61 -18.34 5.25
N ASP A 268 7.68 -19.28 4.99
CA ASP A 268 7.72 -20.12 3.79
C ASP A 268 7.67 -19.29 2.50
N SER A 269 6.88 -18.22 2.50
CA SER A 269 6.80 -17.29 1.36
C SER A 269 8.10 -16.52 1.18
N VAL A 270 8.73 -16.07 2.27
CA VAL A 270 10.03 -15.39 2.22
C VAL A 270 11.13 -16.31 1.70
N ASP A 271 11.23 -17.53 2.25
CA ASP A 271 12.21 -18.52 1.80
C ASP A 271 11.99 -18.91 0.34
N TRP A 272 10.72 -19.07 -0.07
CA TRP A 272 10.36 -19.32 -1.46
C TRP A 272 10.79 -18.16 -2.38
N LEU A 273 10.55 -16.90 -2.01
CA LEU A 273 11.02 -15.75 -2.77
C LEU A 273 12.54 -15.77 -2.89
N MET A 274 13.27 -15.91 -1.78
CA MET A 274 14.74 -15.90 -1.77
C MET A 274 15.34 -17.03 -2.61
N SER A 275 14.72 -18.22 -2.61
CA SER A 275 15.17 -19.36 -3.43
C SER A 275 14.95 -19.21 -4.94
N ASN A 276 14.08 -18.28 -5.36
CA ASN A 276 13.72 -18.07 -6.77
C ASN A 276 14.42 -16.84 -7.40
N GLN A 277 15.54 -16.41 -6.83
CA GLN A 277 16.40 -15.42 -7.48
C GLN A 277 17.01 -15.99 -8.77
N ASN A 278 17.14 -15.14 -9.78
CA ASN A 278 17.83 -15.44 -11.03
C ASN A 278 19.37 -15.42 -10.86
N ALA A 279 20.11 -15.62 -11.94
CA ALA A 279 21.58 -15.62 -11.92
C ALA A 279 22.20 -14.28 -11.46
N ASP A 280 21.49 -13.16 -11.62
CA ASP A 280 21.90 -11.83 -11.16
C ASP A 280 21.56 -11.60 -9.68
N GLY A 281 20.90 -12.57 -9.02
CA GLY A 281 20.43 -12.45 -7.65
C GLY A 281 19.19 -11.56 -7.52
N LEU A 282 18.42 -11.39 -8.61
CA LEU A 282 17.22 -10.55 -8.72
C LEU A 282 16.00 -11.39 -9.13
N TRP A 283 14.83 -10.79 -9.26
CA TRP A 283 13.59 -11.53 -9.59
C TRP A 283 12.92 -11.06 -10.87
N ASP A 284 12.16 -11.95 -11.48
CA ASP A 284 11.38 -11.68 -12.69
C ASP A 284 10.08 -12.49 -12.70
N TRP A 285 8.93 -11.82 -12.54
CA TRP A 285 7.61 -12.43 -12.62
C TRP A 285 7.22 -12.96 -14.01
N GLY A 286 8.09 -12.80 -15.01
CA GLY A 286 7.79 -13.09 -16.39
C GLY A 286 6.94 -12.01 -17.06
N THR A 287 6.44 -12.32 -18.26
CA THR A 287 5.61 -11.39 -19.02
C THR A 287 4.28 -11.14 -18.32
N GLN A 288 3.94 -9.87 -18.13
CA GLN A 288 2.72 -9.48 -17.46
C GLN A 288 1.49 -9.98 -18.22
N THR A 289 0.60 -10.68 -17.52
CA THR A 289 -0.73 -11.01 -18.04
C THR A 289 -1.61 -9.76 -18.01
N LYS A 290 -2.38 -9.49 -19.07
CA LYS A 290 -3.29 -8.34 -19.11
C LYS A 290 -4.23 -8.38 -17.90
N ASP A 291 -4.11 -7.41 -17.01
CA ASP A 291 -5.07 -7.18 -15.93
C ASP A 291 -5.96 -5.98 -16.31
N PRO A 292 -7.30 -6.08 -16.21
CA PRO A 292 -8.21 -4.98 -16.55
C PRO A 292 -7.94 -3.69 -15.77
N TRP A 293 -7.30 -3.79 -14.60
CA TRP A 293 -6.94 -2.63 -13.78
C TRP A 293 -5.57 -2.04 -14.11
N GLY A 294 -4.76 -2.68 -14.97
CA GLY A 294 -3.40 -2.24 -15.28
C GLY A 294 -2.40 -2.46 -14.14
N TYR A 295 -1.10 -2.39 -14.44
CA TYR A 295 -0.04 -2.41 -13.42
C TYR A 295 0.65 -1.06 -13.41
N PHE A 296 0.54 -0.36 -12.29
CA PHE A 296 1.13 0.97 -12.08
C PHE A 296 2.37 0.93 -11.17
N GLY A 297 2.82 -0.25 -10.75
CA GLY A 297 4.03 -0.43 -9.94
C GLY A 297 5.34 -0.45 -10.75
N TYR A 298 5.44 0.27 -11.87
CA TYR A 298 6.63 0.25 -12.72
C TYR A 298 7.71 1.24 -12.25
N PHE A 299 8.99 1.04 -12.56
CA PHE A 299 10.07 1.95 -12.23
C PHE A 299 10.92 2.31 -13.46
N SER A 300 10.61 1.73 -14.62
CA SER A 300 11.31 2.05 -15.86
C SER A 300 10.37 1.88 -17.05
N THR A 301 10.47 2.83 -17.98
CA THR A 301 9.67 2.90 -19.22
C THR A 301 10.52 2.62 -20.46
N THR A 302 11.78 2.19 -20.27
CA THR A 302 12.70 1.96 -21.40
C THR A 302 12.14 0.91 -22.37
N ARG A 303 12.65 0.90 -23.61
CA ARG A 303 12.28 -0.13 -24.60
C ARG A 303 12.80 -1.52 -24.24
N ASN A 304 13.63 -1.66 -23.20
CA ASN A 304 14.12 -2.96 -22.72
C ASN A 304 13.11 -3.57 -21.73
N TYR A 305 12.03 -4.15 -22.27
CA TYR A 305 10.94 -4.71 -21.47
C TYR A 305 11.38 -5.82 -20.50
N ARG A 306 12.42 -6.60 -20.84
CA ARG A 306 12.94 -7.64 -19.95
C ARG A 306 13.65 -7.01 -18.75
N HIS A 307 14.51 -6.03 -18.99
CA HIS A 307 15.17 -5.28 -17.91
C HIS A 307 14.14 -4.63 -16.99
N ASN A 308 13.15 -3.92 -17.54
CA ASN A 308 12.11 -3.27 -16.73
C ASN A 308 11.30 -4.27 -15.90
N ARG A 309 11.03 -5.46 -16.43
CA ARG A 309 10.37 -6.53 -15.67
C ARG A 309 11.18 -6.97 -14.46
N VAL A 310 12.49 -7.16 -14.62
CA VAL A 310 13.39 -7.52 -13.53
C VAL A 310 13.38 -6.42 -12.47
N VAL A 311 13.54 -5.17 -12.88
CA VAL A 311 13.52 -4.00 -11.97
C VAL A 311 12.19 -3.93 -11.21
N ASN A 312 11.06 -3.99 -11.91
CA ASN A 312 9.74 -3.85 -11.32
C ASN A 312 9.43 -4.99 -10.35
N CYS A 313 9.72 -6.23 -10.75
CA CYS A 313 9.52 -7.42 -9.93
C CYS A 313 10.39 -7.38 -8.67
N THR A 314 11.67 -7.08 -8.83
CA THR A 314 12.62 -7.02 -7.72
C THR A 314 12.22 -5.92 -6.73
N MET A 315 11.81 -4.75 -7.22
CA MET A 315 11.35 -3.67 -6.35
C MET A 315 10.08 -4.04 -5.59
N GLU A 316 9.13 -4.73 -6.22
CA GLU A 316 7.90 -5.21 -5.57
C GLU A 316 8.24 -6.19 -4.43
N ILE A 317 9.16 -7.13 -4.67
CA ILE A 317 9.62 -8.10 -3.67
C ILE A 317 10.42 -7.42 -2.56
N LEU A 318 11.34 -6.52 -2.88
CA LEU A 318 12.12 -5.80 -1.86
C LEU A 318 11.21 -4.97 -0.94
N ASN A 319 10.18 -4.31 -1.46
CA ASN A 319 9.20 -3.61 -0.61
C ASN A 319 8.49 -4.57 0.37
N PHE A 320 8.15 -5.78 -0.07
CA PHE A 320 7.58 -6.80 0.80
C PHE A 320 8.59 -7.31 1.84
N LEU A 321 9.82 -7.63 1.43
CA LEU A 321 10.86 -8.12 2.34
C LEU A 321 11.25 -7.07 3.38
N LYS A 322 11.29 -5.79 3.01
CA LYS A 322 11.50 -4.67 3.94
C LYS A 322 10.43 -4.65 5.02
N LYS A 323 9.16 -4.65 4.63
CA LYS A 323 8.02 -4.72 5.56
C LYS A 323 8.07 -5.96 6.45
N TYR A 324 8.45 -7.11 5.89
CA TYR A 324 8.59 -8.35 6.64
C TYR A 324 9.66 -8.21 7.73
N LEU A 325 10.82 -7.65 7.40
CA LEU A 325 11.87 -7.41 8.38
C LEU A 325 11.38 -6.42 9.44
N ASP A 326 10.84 -5.26 9.06
CA ASP A 326 10.44 -4.21 10.00
C ASP A 326 9.30 -4.65 10.95
N ASN A 327 8.41 -5.53 10.51
CA ASN A 327 7.29 -6.03 11.30
C ASN A 327 7.59 -7.29 12.13
N ASN A 328 8.77 -7.89 11.94
CA ASN A 328 9.18 -9.11 12.63
C ASN A 328 10.59 -9.01 13.23
N VAL A 329 11.06 -7.79 13.51
CA VAL A 329 12.26 -7.58 14.35
C VAL A 329 11.92 -8.04 15.76
N GLU A 330 12.69 -9.00 16.28
CA GLU A 330 12.66 -9.41 17.70
C GLU A 330 13.18 -8.31 18.62
#